data_AF-A0AAV9MWS3-F1
#
_entry.id   AF-A0AAV9MWS3-F1
#
_cell.length_a   1.000
_cell.length_b   1.000
_cell.length_c   1.000
_cell.angle_alpha   90.00
_cell.angle_beta   90.00
_cell.angle_gamma   90.00
#
_symmetry.space_group_name_H-M   'P 1'
#
loop_
_entity.id
_entity.type
_entity.pdbx_description
1 polymer ?
#
loop_
_entity_poly.entity_id
_entity_poly.type
_entity_poly.pdbx_seq_one_letter_code
_entity_poly.pdbx_strand_id
1 'polypeptide(L)'
;MFKYSTEIEEAYALSNDPPERTVAEVTLIKKIIELYIAAFKYGDSETVSKLRHPQYKQHNPDVWDRLQGLVGFATMQQLAAQNSGQAQPPAFKYKRFLRDGDFLTIHMHVVRWPGD
;
A
#
# COMPACT_ATOMS: atom_id res chain seq x y z
N MET A 1 -6.65 -16.00 0.66
CA MET A 1 -7.81 -15.09 0.68
C MET A 1 -7.32 -13.75 1.19
N PHE A 2 -7.69 -12.63 0.56
CA PHE A 2 -7.28 -11.29 1.00
C PHE A 2 -8.01 -10.92 2.30
N LYS A 3 -7.32 -10.29 3.25
CA LYS A 3 -7.89 -9.85 4.53
C LYS A 3 -8.85 -8.67 4.35
N TYR A 4 -8.53 -7.77 3.42
CA TYR A 4 -9.31 -6.55 3.14
C TYR A 4 -10.05 -6.64 1.79
N SER A 5 -10.68 -7.78 1.51
CA SER A 5 -11.21 -8.11 0.17
C SER A 5 -12.07 -6.99 -0.43
N THR A 6 -13.05 -6.46 0.29
CA THR A 6 -13.93 -5.38 -0.21
C THR A 6 -13.15 -4.14 -0.62
N GLU A 7 -12.31 -3.59 0.26
CA GLU A 7 -11.51 -2.39 -0.06
C GLU A 7 -10.53 -2.63 -1.20
N ILE A 8 -9.99 -3.85 -1.32
CA ILE A 8 -9.07 -4.22 -2.40
C ILE A 8 -9.82 -4.26 -3.74
N GLU A 9 -11.02 -4.86 -3.78
CA GLU A 9 -11.85 -4.89 -4.99
C GLU A 9 -12.26 -3.48 -5.42
N GLU A 10 -12.69 -2.64 -4.48
CA GLU A 10 -13.05 -1.24 -4.75
C GLU A 10 -11.85 -0.45 -5.28
N ALA A 11 -10.70 -0.53 -4.60
CA ALA A 11 -9.50 0.18 -5.01
C ALA A 11 -8.98 -0.28 -6.38
N TYR A 12 -9.08 -1.57 -6.68
CA TYR A 12 -8.73 -2.12 -7.99
C TYR A 12 -9.70 -1.64 -9.08
N ALA A 13 -11.01 -1.68 -8.83
CA ALA A 13 -12.04 -1.25 -9.78
C ALA A 13 -11.97 0.25 -10.09
N LEU A 14 -11.51 1.07 -9.14
CA LEU A 14 -11.34 2.52 -9.31
C LEU A 14 -10.03 2.92 -10.00
N SER A 15 -9.14 1.97 -10.27
CA SER A 15 -7.90 2.26 -11.01
C SER A 15 -8.19 2.45 -12.50
N ASN A 16 -7.44 3.32 -13.19
CA ASN A 16 -7.55 3.48 -14.65
C ASN A 16 -6.76 2.39 -15.41
N ASP A 17 -6.76 1.17 -14.87
CA ASP A 17 -6.02 0.08 -15.48
C ASP A 17 -6.74 -0.50 -16.69
N PRO A 18 -5.99 -0.99 -17.69
CA PRO A 18 -6.58 -1.61 -18.86
C PRO A 18 -7.32 -2.90 -18.48
N PRO A 19 -8.43 -3.21 -19.17
CA PRO A 19 -9.28 -4.37 -18.86
C PRO A 19 -8.60 -5.72 -19.13
N GLU A 20 -7.58 -5.76 -19.99
CA GLU A 20 -6.94 -6.99 -20.46
C GLU A 20 -5.72 -7.38 -19.61
N ARG A 21 -5.94 -7.73 -18.34
CA ARG A 21 -4.89 -8.30 -17.47
C ARG A 21 -5.07 -9.78 -17.24
N THR A 22 -3.96 -10.48 -17.12
CA THR A 22 -3.97 -11.88 -16.70
C THR A 22 -4.42 -12.01 -15.24
N VAL A 23 -5.06 -13.13 -14.89
CA VAL A 23 -5.47 -13.41 -13.49
C VAL A 23 -4.28 -13.32 -12.51
N ALA A 24 -3.10 -13.75 -12.94
CA ALA A 24 -1.88 -13.68 -12.14
C ALA A 24 -1.45 -12.23 -11.88
N GLU A 25 -1.54 -11.36 -12.89
CA GLU A 25 -1.22 -9.94 -12.74
C GLU A 25 -2.23 -9.24 -11.81
N VAL A 26 -3.53 -9.46 -12.02
CA VAL A 26 -4.58 -8.93 -11.12
C VAL A 26 -4.34 -9.38 -9.68
N THR A 27 -3.96 -10.65 -9.48
CA THR A 27 -3.64 -11.17 -8.14
C THR A 27 -2.44 -10.46 -7.53
N LEU A 28 -1.38 -10.19 -8.29
CA LEU A 28 -0.21 -9.47 -7.82
C LEU A 28 -0.55 -8.03 -7.43
N ILE A 29 -1.32 -7.33 -8.26
CA ILE A 29 -1.76 -5.96 -7.98
C ILE A 29 -2.57 -5.88 -6.70
N LYS A 30 -3.54 -6.80 -6.53
CA LYS A 30 -4.35 -6.87 -5.31
C LYS A 30 -3.51 -7.13 -4.06
N LYS A 31 -2.43 -7.92 -4.16
CA LYS A 31 -1.47 -8.09 -3.06
C LYS A 31 -0.73 -6.79 -2.73
N ILE A 32 -0.39 -5.95 -3.71
CA ILE A 32 0.24 -4.67 -3.40
C ILE A 32 -0.77 -3.69 -2.79
N ILE A 33 -2.01 -3.66 -3.28
CA ILE A 33 -3.08 -2.87 -2.66
C ILE A 33 -3.25 -3.30 -1.18
N GLU A 34 -3.29 -4.62 -0.93
CA GLU A 34 -3.34 -5.16 0.43
C GLU A 34 -2.15 -4.73 1.29
N LEU A 35 -0.93 -4.74 0.73
CA LEU A 35 0.27 -4.31 1.43
C LEU A 35 0.16 -2.84 1.88
N TYR A 36 -0.32 -1.94 1.02
CA TYR A 36 -0.49 -0.53 1.34
C TYR A 36 -1.56 -0.29 2.39
N ILE A 37 -2.71 -0.97 2.28
CA ILE A 37 -3.80 -0.91 3.25
C ILE A 37 -3.32 -1.43 4.61
N ALA A 38 -2.69 -2.61 4.63
CA ALA A 38 -2.14 -3.22 5.84
C ALA A 38 -1.13 -2.30 6.51
N ALA A 39 -0.13 -1.84 5.77
CA ALA A 39 0.95 -1.02 6.33
C ALA A 39 0.44 0.34 6.78
N PHE A 40 -0.10 1.14 5.86
CA PHE A 40 -0.24 2.58 6.07
C PHE A 40 -1.62 3.00 6.55
N LYS A 41 -2.66 2.19 6.30
CA LYS A 41 -4.01 2.46 6.80
C LYS A 41 -4.21 1.87 8.20
N TYR A 42 -3.88 0.59 8.36
CA TYR A 42 -4.21 -0.18 9.56
C TYR A 42 -3.03 -0.49 10.49
N GLY A 43 -1.78 -0.30 10.06
CA GLY A 43 -0.61 -0.69 10.87
C GLY A 43 -0.52 -2.21 11.13
N ASP A 44 -1.12 -3.03 10.26
CA ASP A 44 -1.17 -4.49 10.40
C ASP A 44 0.17 -5.15 10.01
N SER A 45 1.08 -5.18 10.98
CA SER A 45 2.42 -5.76 10.84
C SER A 45 2.43 -7.26 10.52
N GLU A 46 1.37 -8.00 10.89
CA GLU A 46 1.27 -9.43 10.61
C GLU A 46 1.00 -9.66 9.12
N THR A 47 0.03 -8.94 8.56
CA THR A 47 -0.29 -9.00 7.11
C THR A 47 0.89 -8.51 6.28
N VAL A 48 1.51 -7.39 6.67
CA VAL A 48 2.74 -6.89 6.03
C VAL A 48 3.84 -7.96 6.02
N SER A 49 3.97 -8.74 7.09
CA SER A 49 4.97 -9.80 7.19
C SER A 49 4.75 -10.98 6.29
N LYS A 50 3.49 -11.28 5.96
CA LYS A 50 3.14 -12.35 5.02
C LYS A 50 3.32 -11.92 3.55
N LEU A 51 3.22 -10.62 3.27
CA LEU A 51 3.24 -10.09 1.91
C LEU A 51 4.63 -9.69 1.40
N ARG A 52 5.59 -9.45 2.29
CA ARG A 52 6.96 -9.06 1.92
C ARG A 52 7.92 -10.25 1.97
N HIS A 53 8.99 -10.16 1.19
CA HIS A 53 10.14 -11.04 1.37
C HIS A 53 10.88 -10.69 2.70
N PRO A 54 11.38 -11.66 3.48
CA PRO A 54 12.11 -11.38 4.73
C PRO A 54 13.34 -10.49 4.54
N GLN A 55 13.95 -10.52 3.36
CA GLN A 55 15.10 -9.70 2.95
C GLN A 55 14.69 -8.51 2.05
N TYR A 56 13.46 -8.01 2.19
CA TYR A 56 13.03 -6.77 1.54
C TYR A 56 14.03 -5.64 1.82
N LYS A 57 14.40 -4.91 0.75
CA LYS A 57 15.31 -3.77 0.77
C LYS A 57 14.52 -2.50 0.46
N GLN A 58 14.62 -1.51 1.34
CA GLN A 58 14.09 -0.18 1.15
C GLN A 58 15.17 0.68 0.53
N HIS A 59 14.86 1.31 -0.61
CA HIS A 59 15.79 2.17 -1.32
C HIS A 59 15.69 3.63 -0.90
N ASN A 60 14.61 4.03 -0.21
CA ASN A 60 14.52 5.36 0.40
C ASN A 60 15.47 5.44 1.61
N PRO A 61 16.53 6.27 1.58
CA PRO A 61 17.50 6.36 2.68
C PRO A 61 16.89 6.90 3.98
N ASP A 62 15.75 7.57 3.92
CA ASP A 62 15.05 8.13 5.08
C ASP A 62 14.15 7.10 5.80
N VAL A 63 14.05 5.88 5.26
CA VAL A 63 13.23 4.81 5.82
C VAL A 63 14.12 3.61 6.10
N TRP A 64 14.03 3.06 7.31
CA TRP A 64 14.80 1.87 7.66
C TRP A 64 14.51 0.69 6.72
N ASP A 65 15.43 -0.27 6.68
CA ASP A 65 15.25 -1.49 5.93
C ASP A 65 14.24 -2.45 6.59
N ARG A 66 13.83 -3.50 5.84
CA ARG A 66 13.02 -4.63 6.34
C ARG A 66 11.67 -4.20 6.93
N LEU A 67 11.14 -4.98 7.88
CA LEU A 67 9.84 -4.72 8.52
C LEU A 67 9.84 -3.41 9.30
N GLN A 68 10.95 -3.14 9.99
CA GLN A 68 11.11 -2.01 10.88
C GLN A 68 10.96 -0.70 10.10
N GLY A 69 11.47 -0.65 8.87
CA GLY A 69 11.18 0.43 7.93
C GLY A 69 9.71 0.65 7.63
N LEU A 70 9.07 -0.38 7.07
CA LEU A 70 7.72 -0.24 6.53
C LEU A 70 6.68 0.03 7.64
N VAL A 71 6.75 -0.73 8.73
CA VAL A 71 5.84 -0.54 9.87
C VAL A 71 6.22 0.69 10.68
N GLY A 72 7.51 0.95 10.89
CA GLY A 72 7.96 2.15 11.61
C GLY A 72 7.53 3.44 10.91
N PHE A 73 7.67 3.52 9.58
CA PHE A 73 7.21 4.66 8.80
C PHE A 73 5.69 4.85 8.88
N ALA A 74 4.92 3.75 8.78
CA ALA A 74 3.47 3.80 8.91
C ALA A 74 3.01 4.29 10.29
N THR A 75 3.64 3.79 11.36
CA THR A 75 3.37 4.23 12.73
C THR A 75 3.70 5.71 12.92
N MET A 76 4.83 6.19 12.40
CA MET A 76 5.19 7.62 12.47
C MET A 76 4.14 8.51 11.79
N GLN A 77 3.66 8.11 10.61
CA GLN A 77 2.62 8.85 9.89
C GLN A 77 1.29 8.89 10.66
N GLN A 78 0.87 7.76 11.25
CA GLN A 78 -0.33 7.72 12.08
C GLN A 78 -0.21 8.62 13.33
N LEU A 79 0.94 8.58 14.02
CA LEU A 79 1.19 9.44 15.18
C LEU A 79 1.20 10.93 14.79
N ALA A 80 1.79 11.29 13.65
CA ALA A 80 1.78 12.66 13.15
C ALA A 80 0.35 13.17 12.90
N ALA A 81 -0.50 12.37 12.25
CA ALA A 81 -1.90 12.71 12.00
C ALA A 81 -2.72 12.80 13.29
N GLN A 82 -2.45 11.95 14.29
CA GLN A 82 -3.06 12.04 15.61
C GLN A 82 -2.70 13.34 16.32
N ASN A 83 -1.40 13.67 16.33
CA ASN A 83 -0.90 14.87 17.01
C ASN A 83 -1.37 16.17 16.35
N SER A 84 -1.68 16.16 15.05
CA SER A 84 -2.23 17.32 14.33
C SER A 84 -3.75 17.47 14.43
N GLY A 85 -4.44 16.56 15.12
CA GLY A 85 -5.92 16.53 15.18
C GLY A 85 -6.58 16.12 13.86
N GLN A 86 -5.81 15.59 12.91
CA GLN A 86 -6.24 15.16 11.59
C GLN A 86 -6.24 13.62 11.47
N ALA A 87 -6.57 12.93 12.56
CA ALA A 87 -6.53 11.48 12.68
C ALA A 87 -7.59 10.79 11.82
N GLN A 88 -7.42 10.80 10.49
CA GLN A 88 -8.15 9.96 9.57
C GLN A 88 -7.16 9.01 8.87
N PRO A 89 -7.58 7.77 8.55
CA PRO A 89 -6.76 6.88 7.77
C PRO A 89 -6.48 7.49 6.38
N PRO A 90 -5.26 7.36 5.85
CA PRO A 90 -4.94 7.89 4.52
C PRO A 90 -5.83 7.25 3.44
N ALA A 91 -6.18 8.04 2.44
CA ALA A 91 -6.87 7.56 1.25
C ALA A 91 -5.88 7.31 0.12
N PHE A 92 -5.91 6.10 -0.45
CA PHE A 92 -5.09 5.70 -1.58
C PHE A 92 -5.92 5.69 -2.86
N LYS A 93 -5.58 6.57 -3.81
CA LYS A 93 -6.19 6.59 -5.15
C LYS A 93 -5.18 6.04 -6.15
N TYR A 94 -5.33 4.77 -6.51
CA TYR A 94 -4.48 4.11 -7.50
C TYR A 94 -4.86 4.60 -8.90
N LYS A 95 -3.92 5.24 -9.59
CA LYS A 95 -4.19 5.82 -10.93
C LYS A 95 -3.88 4.82 -12.04
N ARG A 96 -2.79 4.06 -11.91
CA ARG A 96 -2.35 3.05 -12.88
C ARG A 96 -1.30 2.13 -12.26
N PHE A 97 -1.25 0.91 -12.74
CA PHE A 97 -0.22 -0.07 -12.47
C PHE A 97 0.49 -0.42 -13.77
N LEU A 98 1.82 -0.55 -13.73
CA LEU A 98 2.64 -0.88 -14.89
C LEU A 98 3.53 -2.06 -14.53
N ARG A 99 3.47 -3.11 -15.35
CA ARG A 99 4.31 -4.29 -15.18
C ARG A 99 5.35 -4.36 -16.28
N ASP A 100 6.60 -4.60 -15.90
CA ASP A 100 7.70 -4.89 -16.80
C ASP A 100 8.54 -6.03 -16.20
N GLY A 101 8.47 -7.21 -16.81
CA GLY A 101 9.04 -8.44 -16.27
C GLY A 101 8.58 -8.73 -14.83
N ASP A 102 9.54 -8.68 -13.90
CA ASP A 102 9.35 -8.91 -12.47
C ASP A 102 9.03 -7.64 -11.67
N PHE A 103 9.05 -6.48 -12.32
CA PHE A 103 8.77 -5.20 -11.69
C PHE A 103 7.31 -4.81 -11.85
N LEU A 104 6.71 -4.35 -10.75
CA LEU A 104 5.40 -3.71 -10.73
C LEU A 104 5.55 -2.29 -10.19
N THR A 105 5.24 -1.30 -11.02
CA THR A 105 5.25 0.11 -10.66
C THR A 105 3.83 0.59 -10.42
N ILE A 106 3.67 1.42 -9.39
CA ILE A 106 2.37 1.99 -9.05
C ILE A 106 2.45 3.50 -9.10
N HIS A 107 1.52 4.11 -9.83
CA HIS A 107 1.25 5.53 -9.74
C HIS A 107 -0.02 5.73 -8.94
N MET A 108 0.10 6.41 -7.80
CA MET A 108 -1.02 6.66 -6.89
C MET A 108 -1.00 8.10 -6.39
N HIS A 109 -2.16 8.57 -5.95
CA HIS A 109 -2.29 9.78 -5.15
C HIS A 109 -2.68 9.37 -3.73
N VAL A 110 -1.89 9.83 -2.76
CA VAL A 110 -2.13 9.60 -1.34
C VAL A 110 -2.62 10.91 -0.74
N VAL A 111 -3.79 10.87 -0.12
CA VAL A 111 -4.33 11.98 0.68
C VAL A 111 -4.22 11.56 2.14
N ARG A 112 -3.34 12.22 2.89
CA ARG A 112 -3.04 11.83 4.27
C ARG A 112 -4.07 12.35 5.27
N TRP A 113 -4.68 13.49 4.96
CA TRP A 113 -5.73 14.13 5.76
C TRP A 113 -6.61 15.03 4.88
N PRO A 114 -7.78 15.49 5.36
CA PRO A 114 -8.60 16.45 4.63
C PRO A 114 -7.82 17.74 4.32
N GLY A 115 -7.69 18.07 3.03
CA GLY A 115 -6.98 19.27 2.56
C GLY A 115 -5.49 19.09 2.27
N ASP A 116 -4.98 17.85 2.26
CA ASP A 116 -3.66 17.49 1.70
C ASP A 116 -3.60 17.69 0.16
#